data_AF-L1IA66-F1
#
_entry.id   AF-L1IA66-F1
#
_cell.length_a   1.000
_cell.length_b   1.000
_cell.length_c   1.000
_cell.angle_alpha   90.00
_cell.angle_beta   90.00
_cell.angle_gamma   90.00
#
_symmetry.space_group_name_H-M   'P 1'
#
loop_
_entity.id
_entity.type
_entity.pdbx_description
1 polymer ?
#
loop_
_entity_poly.entity_id
_entity_poly.type
_entity_poly.pdbx_seq_one_letter_code
_entity_poly.pdbx_strand_id
1 'polypeptide(L)'
;IKLIGCELSPEIMLHACRAIQYIMEIIPQSSSAVVQFGSIPPLCSKLKSIEYIDVAEQALLTLHKISKDHAVHLLRAEGVSAVLSFLDFFPITVQRTGMTTVANMCR
;
A
#
# COMPACT_ATOMS: atom_id res chain seq x y z
N ILE A 1 3.97 -9.84 -6.44
CA ILE A 1 3.34 -8.58 -6.92
C ILE A 1 2.13 -8.83 -7.81
N LYS A 2 2.22 -9.64 -8.89
CA LYS A 2 1.06 -9.95 -9.75
C LYS A 2 -0.19 -10.44 -8.99
N LEU A 3 0.00 -11.19 -7.90
CA LEU A 3 -1.09 -11.70 -7.05
C LEU A 3 -1.88 -10.61 -6.30
N ILE A 4 -1.36 -9.38 -6.15
CA ILE A 4 -2.10 -8.25 -5.54
C ILE A 4 -3.29 -7.82 -6.42
N GLY A 5 -3.12 -7.91 -7.75
CA GLY A 5 -4.17 -7.60 -8.72
C GLY A 5 -5.00 -8.83 -9.13
N CYS A 6 -4.88 -9.95 -8.40
CA CYS A 6 -5.58 -11.18 -8.75
C CYS A 6 -7.01 -11.15 -8.22
N GLU A 7 -7.96 -10.68 -9.03
CA GLU A 7 -9.38 -10.56 -8.67
C GLU A 7 -10.11 -11.90 -8.48
N LEU A 8 -9.42 -13.03 -8.67
CA LEU A 8 -9.97 -14.38 -8.48
C LEU A 8 -10.32 -14.69 -7.02
N SER A 9 -9.60 -14.14 -6.04
CA SER A 9 -9.87 -14.36 -4.62
C SER A 9 -9.31 -13.24 -3.72
N PRO A 10 -10.15 -12.63 -2.84
CA PRO A 10 -9.69 -11.63 -1.89
C PRO A 10 -8.68 -12.17 -0.88
N GLU A 11 -8.76 -13.46 -0.54
CA GLU A 11 -7.80 -14.10 0.36
C GLU A 11 -6.39 -14.14 -0.24
N ILE A 12 -6.30 -14.46 -1.54
CA ILE A 12 -5.03 -14.48 -2.27
C ILE A 12 -4.44 -13.07 -2.34
N MET A 13 -5.26 -12.06 -2.64
CA MET A 13 -4.83 -10.66 -2.66
C MET A 13 -4.30 -10.22 -1.28
N LEU A 14 -5.07 -10.51 -0.22
CA LEU A 14 -4.72 -10.16 1.15
C LEU A 14 -3.42 -10.85 1.60
N HIS A 15 -3.29 -12.15 1.35
CA HIS A 15 -2.11 -12.92 1.72
C HIS A 15 -0.88 -12.48 0.95
N ALA A 16 -1.03 -12.11 -0.33
CA ALA A 16 0.06 -11.54 -1.12
C ALA A 16 0.55 -10.20 -0.56
N CYS A 17 -0.36 -9.30 -0.18
CA CYS A 17 -0.01 -8.03 0.46
C CYS A 17 0.69 -8.25 1.81
N ARG A 18 0.16 -9.13 2.67
CA ARG A 18 0.77 -9.49 3.96
C ARG A 18 2.16 -10.09 3.79
N ALA A 19 2.35 -11.02 2.85
CA ALA A 19 3.64 -11.62 2.59
C ALA A 19 4.69 -10.58 2.20
N ILE A 20 4.33 -9.62 1.34
CA ILE A 20 5.23 -8.52 0.95
C ILE A 20 5.59 -7.66 2.16
N GLN A 21 4.61 -7.32 3.00
CA GLN A 21 4.86 -6.57 4.21
C GLN A 21 5.81 -7.31 5.16
N TYR A 22 5.57 -8.60 5.41
CA TYR A 22 6.46 -9.42 6.24
C TYR A 22 7.88 -9.50 5.68
N ILE A 23 8.04 -9.64 4.36
CA ILE A 23 9.36 -9.62 3.72
C ILE A 23 10.07 -8.28 3.97
N MET A 24 9.37 -7.14 3.86
CA MET A 24 9.93 -5.82 4.16
C MET A 24 10.17 -5.56 5.66
N GLU A 25 9.49 -6.29 6.54
CA GLU A 25 9.71 -6.23 7.99
C GLU A 25 10.95 -7.04 8.40
N ILE A 26 11.08 -8.26 7.89
CA ILE A 26 12.20 -9.16 8.19
C ILE A 26 13.48 -8.72 7.45
N ILE A 27 13.34 -8.20 6.22
CA ILE A 27 14.46 -7.78 5.35
C ILE A 27 14.18 -6.35 4.85
N PRO A 28 14.51 -5.29 5.61
CA PRO A 28 14.18 -3.91 5.26
C PRO A 28 14.67 -3.46 3.86
N GLN A 29 15.84 -3.95 3.44
CA GLN A 29 16.45 -3.65 2.14
C GLN A 29 15.63 -4.20 0.96
N SER A 30 14.74 -5.17 1.19
CA SER A 30 13.86 -5.72 0.16
C SER A 30 12.82 -4.71 -0.35
N SER A 31 12.57 -3.62 0.39
CA SER A 31 11.66 -2.54 -0.02
C SER A 31 12.04 -1.97 -1.40
N SER A 32 13.33 -1.79 -1.67
CA SER A 32 13.83 -1.34 -2.97
C SER A 32 13.45 -2.30 -4.09
N ALA A 33 13.63 -3.61 -3.87
CA ALA A 33 13.26 -4.63 -4.83
C ALA A 33 11.74 -4.65 -5.06
N VAL A 34 10.95 -4.58 -3.98
CA VAL A 34 9.47 -4.53 -4.03
C VAL A 34 9.00 -3.35 -4.89
N VAL A 35 9.58 -2.17 -4.72
CA VAL A 35 9.28 -0.98 -5.54
C VAL A 35 9.71 -1.18 -6.99
N GLN A 36 10.94 -1.67 -7.23
CA GLN A 36 11.48 -1.91 -8.57
C GLN A 36 10.65 -2.91 -9.38
N PHE A 37 10.11 -3.95 -8.73
CA PHE A 37 9.24 -4.92 -9.39
C PHE A 37 7.78 -4.44 -9.55
N GLY A 38 7.50 -3.15 -9.29
CA GLY A 38 6.23 -2.51 -9.63
C GLY A 38 5.08 -2.80 -8.67
N SER A 39 5.35 -2.87 -7.36
CA SER A 39 4.31 -3.10 -6.35
C SER A 39 3.38 -1.90 -6.12
N ILE A 40 3.86 -0.68 -6.36
CA ILE A 40 3.14 0.55 -6.01
C ILE A 40 1.83 0.70 -6.80
N PRO A 41 1.79 0.56 -8.14
CA PRO A 41 0.54 0.77 -8.88
C PRO A 41 -0.58 -0.20 -8.48
N PRO A 42 -0.36 -1.53 -8.33
CA PRO A 42 -1.37 -2.45 -7.81
C PRO A 42 -1.90 -2.07 -6.42
N LEU A 43 -1.01 -1.65 -5.51
CA LEU A 43 -1.40 -1.22 -4.16
C LEU A 43 -2.25 0.06 -4.21
N CYS A 44 -1.86 1.04 -5.01
CA CYS A 44 -2.62 2.28 -5.19
C CYS A 44 -3.99 2.01 -5.82
N SER A 45 -4.07 1.08 -6.78
CA SER A 45 -5.34 0.68 -7.40
C SER A 45 -6.33 0.14 -6.37
N LYS A 46 -5.88 -0.65 -5.40
CA LYS A 46 -6.74 -1.21 -4.35
C LYS A 46 -7.25 -0.18 -3.34
N LEU A 47 -6.64 1.01 -3.29
CA LEU A 47 -7.15 2.16 -2.54
C LEU A 47 -8.05 3.08 -3.38
N LYS A 48 -7.84 3.15 -4.70
CA LYS A 48 -8.67 3.95 -5.61
C LYS A 48 -10.00 3.28 -5.99
N SER A 49 -10.07 1.95 -5.85
CA SER A 49 -11.28 1.15 -6.07
C SER A 49 -11.37 0.07 -5.01
N ILE A 50 -12.00 0.40 -3.87
CA ILE A 50 -12.12 -0.53 -2.73
C ILE A 50 -13.26 -1.52 -3.01
N GLU A 51 -12.88 -2.76 -3.30
CA GLU A 51 -13.80 -3.91 -3.38
C GLU A 51 -13.88 -4.65 -2.03
N TYR A 52 -12.75 -4.73 -1.33
CA TYR A 52 -12.58 -5.46 -0.07
C TYR A 52 -11.81 -4.60 0.93
N ILE A 53 -12.45 -4.27 2.05
CA ILE A 53 -11.89 -3.33 3.06
C ILE A 53 -10.57 -3.86 3.62
N ASP A 54 -10.49 -5.16 3.97
CA ASP A 54 -9.28 -5.77 4.52
C ASP A 54 -8.09 -5.70 3.56
N VAL A 55 -8.34 -5.84 2.25
CA VAL A 55 -7.30 -5.73 1.22
C VAL A 55 -6.83 -4.29 1.09
N ALA A 56 -7.76 -3.34 1.12
CA ALA A 56 -7.45 -1.92 1.05
C ALA A 56 -6.67 -1.45 2.29
N GLU A 57 -7.08 -1.87 3.50
CA GLU A 57 -6.33 -1.60 4.74
C GLU A 57 -4.91 -2.16 4.65
N GLN A 58 -4.76 -3.42 4.25
CA GLN A 58 -3.45 -4.03 4.09
C GLN A 58 -2.59 -3.33 3.03
N ALA A 59 -3.22 -2.86 1.93
CA ALA A 59 -2.53 -2.09 0.91
C ALA A 59 -2.01 -0.76 1.48
N LEU A 60 -2.81 -0.06 2.28
CA LEU A 60 -2.40 1.17 2.94
C LEU A 60 -1.23 0.95 3.90
N LEU A 61 -1.27 -0.11 4.73
CA LEU A 61 -0.16 -0.45 5.63
C LEU A 61 1.13 -0.76 4.86
N THR A 62 1.01 -1.41 3.71
CA THR A 62 2.14 -1.70 2.83
C THR A 62 2.72 -0.42 2.22
N LEU A 63 1.87 0.49 1.73
CA LEU A 63 2.29 1.80 1.22
C LEU A 63 2.90 2.67 2.33
N HIS A 64 2.38 2.59 3.56
CA HIS A 64 2.97 3.26 4.72
C HIS A 64 4.41 2.82 4.95
N LYS A 65 4.67 1.50 4.91
CA LYS A 65 6.02 0.96 5.06
C LYS A 65 6.94 1.46 3.94
N ILE A 66 6.48 1.42 2.68
CA ILE A 66 7.25 1.91 1.51
C ILE A 66 7.53 3.42 1.63
N SER A 67 6.59 4.21 2.16
CA SER A 67 6.71 5.67 2.24
C SER A 67 7.87 6.17 3.09
N LYS A 68 8.39 5.34 4.00
CA LYS A 68 9.51 5.71 4.86
C LYS A 68 10.82 5.88 4.09
N ASP A 69 11.02 5.05 3.06
CA ASP A 69 12.28 4.99 2.31
C ASP A 69 12.11 5.39 0.83
N HIS A 70 10.90 5.25 0.26
CA HIS A 70 10.64 5.37 -1.18
C HIS A 70 9.50 6.35 -1.51
N ALA A 71 9.35 7.41 -0.71
CA ALA A 71 8.32 8.47 -0.86
C ALA A 71 8.18 9.01 -2.29
N VAL A 72 9.29 9.31 -2.97
CA VAL A 72 9.29 9.88 -4.33
C VAL A 72 8.61 8.95 -5.35
N HIS A 73 8.78 7.63 -5.21
CA HIS A 73 8.15 6.66 -6.10
C HIS A 73 6.63 6.60 -5.89
N LEU A 74 6.18 6.75 -4.64
CA LEU A 74 4.75 6.84 -4.32
C LEU A 74 4.12 8.10 -4.89
N LEU A 75 4.79 9.25 -4.74
CA LEU A 75 4.27 10.53 -5.24
C LEU A 75 4.08 10.48 -6.77
N ARG A 76 5.05 9.93 -7.50
CA ARG A 76 4.97 9.75 -8.96
C ARG A 76 3.86 8.81 -9.42
N ALA A 77 3.44 7.88 -8.57
CA ALA A 77 2.37 6.93 -8.84
C ALA A 77 1.00 7.42 -8.35
N GLU A 78 0.85 8.73 -8.10
CA GLU A 78 -0.37 9.34 -7.55
C GLU A 78 -0.78 8.75 -6.19
N GLY A 79 0.21 8.31 -5.39
CA GLY A 79 -0.02 7.66 -4.10
C GLY A 79 -0.77 8.54 -3.10
N VAL A 80 -0.57 9.85 -3.13
CA VAL A 80 -1.32 10.79 -2.26
C VAL A 80 -2.81 10.74 -2.56
N SER A 81 -3.18 10.83 -3.84
CA SER A 81 -4.59 10.72 -4.25
C SER A 81 -5.15 9.35 -3.87
N ALA A 82 -4.39 8.27 -4.10
CA ALA A 82 -4.84 6.92 -3.75
C ALA A 82 -5.15 6.76 -2.26
N VAL A 83 -4.28 7.27 -1.38
CA VAL A 83 -4.47 7.18 0.08
C VAL A 83 -5.66 8.01 0.56
N LEU A 84 -5.93 9.14 -0.07
CA LEU A 84 -6.99 10.06 0.36
C LEU A 84 -8.39 9.69 -0.18
N SER A 85 -8.50 8.93 -1.27
CA SER A 85 -9.77 8.67 -1.97
C SER A 85 -10.93 8.18 -1.09
N PHE A 86 -10.66 7.30 -0.12
CA PHE A 86 -11.67 6.72 0.78
C PHE A 86 -11.18 6.71 2.23
N LEU A 87 -10.33 7.68 2.60
CA LEU A 87 -9.70 7.67 3.92
C LEU A 87 -10.73 7.74 5.06
N ASP A 88 -11.79 8.52 4.89
CA ASP A 88 -12.88 8.73 5.84
C ASP A 88 -13.69 7.46 6.16
N PHE A 89 -13.70 6.47 5.27
CA PHE A 89 -14.36 5.19 5.49
C PHE A 89 -13.57 4.22 6.39
N PHE A 90 -12.27 4.44 6.57
CA PHE A 90 -11.44 3.56 7.40
C PHE A 90 -11.58 3.87 8.89
N PRO A 91 -11.29 2.91 9.79
CA PRO A 91 -11.17 3.16 11.22
C PRO A 91 -10.10 4.23 11.52
N ILE A 92 -10.27 4.97 12.61
CA ILE A 92 -9.38 6.09 13.00
C ILE A 92 -7.89 5.71 13.08
N THR A 93 -7.59 4.46 13.43
CA THR A 93 -6.23 3.90 13.49
C THR A 93 -5.59 3.84 12.10
N VAL A 94 -6.35 3.41 11.11
CA VAL A 94 -5.94 3.31 9.70
C VAL A 94 -5.87 4.71 9.08
N GLN A 95 -6.81 5.61 9.41
CA GLN A 95 -6.77 7.02 8.99
C GLN A 95 -5.48 7.72 9.41
N ARG A 96 -5.08 7.57 10.68
CA ARG A 96 -3.81 8.13 11.19
C ARG A 96 -2.60 7.61 10.41
N THR A 97 -2.62 6.32 10.07
CA THR A 97 -1.56 5.69 9.28
C THR A 97 -1.55 6.23 7.85
N GLY A 98 -2.72 6.42 7.24
CA GLY A 98 -2.85 7.08 5.94
C GLY A 98 -2.32 8.51 5.94
N MET A 99 -2.68 9.32 6.95
CA MET A 99 -2.16 10.68 7.09
C MET A 99 -0.64 10.73 7.27
N THR A 100 -0.08 9.81 8.07
CA THR A 100 1.38 9.70 8.22
C THR A 100 2.05 9.29 6.91
N THR A 101 1.42 8.40 6.15
CA THR A 101 1.90 7.97 4.83
C THR A 101 1.94 9.14 3.85
N VAL A 102 0.87 9.95 3.78
CA VAL A 102 0.84 11.17 2.95
C VAL A 102 1.89 12.17 3.42
N ALA A 103 2.03 12.39 4.73
CA ALA A 103 3.05 13.28 5.28
C ALA A 103 4.47 12.85 4.87
N ASN A 104 4.77 11.53 4.86
CA ASN A 104 6.05 11.02 4.38
C ASN A 104 6.27 11.30 2.89
N MET A 105 5.21 11.25 2.06
CA MET A 105 5.30 11.57 0.63
C MET A 105 5.57 13.05 0.34
N CYS A 106 5.21 13.94 1.27
CA CYS A 106 5.32 15.40 1.14
C CYS A 106 6.54 16.00 1.88
N ARG A 107 7.44 15.17 2.41
CA ARG A 107 8.73 15.61 2.97
C ARG A 107 9.75 15.82 1.86
#